data_AF-A0A7C1ZKX5-F1
#
_entry.id   AF-A0A7C1ZKX5-F1
#
_cell.length_a   1.000
_cell.length_b   1.000
_cell.length_c   1.000
_cell.angle_alpha   90.00
_cell.angle_beta   90.00
_cell.angle_gamma   90.00
#
_symmetry.space_group_name_H-M   'P 1'
#
loop_
_entity.id
_entity.type
_entity.pdbx_description
1 polymer ?
#
loop_
_entity_poly.entity_id
_entity_poly.type
_entity_poly.pdbx_seq_one_letter_code
_entity_poly.pdbx_strand_id
1 'polypeptide(L)'
;PMLLIAESGTCTAFLILAFSNSLPMLFIARIVDGIFGGNFPITKAIITDRVPPKDRGIQMTNFGVVFTLAGLVAPALGGFLSVFPIFGPDYPFALLGLVAASLSFSTILITYFFITESWPKAKREKAEKEFKVKIRLGKIRMHYIY
;
A
#
# COMPACT_ATOMS: atom_id res chain seq x y z
N PRO A 1 -0.41 -7.38 -8.74
CA PRO A 1 -0.67 -8.28 -7.60
C PRO A 1 -0.28 -7.67 -6.26
N MET A 2 0.97 -7.24 -6.08
CA MET A 2 1.42 -6.70 -4.78
C MET A 2 0.73 -5.39 -4.41
N LEU A 3 0.42 -4.52 -5.39
CA LEU A 3 -0.32 -3.28 -5.13
C LEU A 3 -1.71 -3.57 -4.55
N LEU A 4 -2.50 -4.44 -5.20
CA LEU A 4 -3.82 -4.83 -4.71
C LEU A 4 -3.77 -5.49 -3.32
N ILE A 5 -2.75 -6.31 -3.04
CA ILE A 5 -2.56 -6.91 -1.71
C ILE A 5 -2.28 -5.82 -0.67
N ALA A 6 -1.38 -4.88 -0.97
CA ALA A 6 -1.06 -3.76 -0.10
C ALA A 6 -2.30 -2.87 0.15
N GLU A 7 -3.02 -2.47 -0.90
CA GLU A 7 -4.24 -1.67 -0.76
C GLU A 7 -5.33 -2.41 0.02
N SER A 8 -5.51 -3.72 -0.19
CA SER A 8 -6.51 -4.52 0.56
C SER A 8 -6.20 -4.60 2.05
N GLY A 9 -4.92 -4.69 2.41
CA GLY A 9 -4.49 -4.71 3.80
C GLY A 9 -4.64 -3.35 4.48
N THR A 10 -4.31 -2.26 3.78
CA THR A 10 -4.58 -0.88 4.24
C THR A 10 -6.09 -0.63 4.40
N CYS A 11 -6.93 -1.10 3.47
CA CYS A 11 -8.38 -1.03 3.62
C CYS A 11 -8.87 -1.79 4.86
N THR A 12 -8.32 -2.98 5.10
CA THR A 12 -8.63 -3.78 6.31
C THR A 12 -8.18 -3.05 7.58
N ALA A 13 -7.01 -2.41 7.56
CA ALA A 13 -6.54 -1.61 8.69
C ALA A 13 -7.47 -0.41 8.99
N PHE A 14 -7.98 0.27 7.98
CA PHE A 14 -8.97 1.34 8.18
C PHE A 14 -10.30 0.84 8.74
N LEU A 15 -10.74 -0.36 8.36
CA LEU A 15 -11.89 -0.99 8.99
C LEU A 15 -11.64 -1.30 10.47
N ILE A 16 -10.47 -1.87 10.80
CA ILE A 16 -10.11 -2.12 12.22
C ILE A 16 -10.04 -0.80 12.99
N LEU A 17 -9.52 0.27 12.38
CA LEU A 17 -9.48 1.60 12.98
C LEU A 17 -10.88 2.15 13.25
N ALA A 18 -11.81 1.99 12.30
CA ALA A 18 -13.19 2.46 12.43
C ALA A 18 -13.89 1.84 13.66
N PHE A 19 -13.64 0.56 13.91
CA PHE A 19 -14.20 -0.17 15.06
C PHE A 19 -13.28 -0.19 16.27
N SER A 20 -12.24 0.66 16.30
CA SER A 20 -11.32 0.72 17.42
C SER A 20 -11.95 1.45 18.61
N ASN A 21 -12.09 0.74 19.72
CA ASN A 21 -12.60 1.26 20.99
C ASN A 21 -11.52 1.37 22.09
N SER A 22 -10.28 1.04 21.76
CA SER A 22 -9.20 0.97 22.74
C SER A 22 -7.84 1.20 22.09
N LEU A 23 -6.88 1.70 22.88
CA LEU A 23 -5.51 1.94 22.42
C LEU A 23 -4.84 0.69 21.81
N PRO A 24 -4.95 -0.52 22.40
CA PRO A 24 -4.39 -1.72 21.78
C PRO A 24 -4.97 -2.02 20.40
N MET A 25 -6.28 -1.84 20.19
CA MET A 25 -6.91 -2.08 18.90
C MET A 25 -6.46 -1.04 17.85
N LEU A 26 -6.23 0.20 18.27
CA LEU A 26 -5.61 1.22 17.41
C LEU A 26 -4.19 0.83 16.99
N PHE A 27 -3.37 0.32 17.92
CA PHE A 27 -2.04 -0.19 17.59
C PHE A 27 -2.10 -1.37 16.62
N ILE A 28 -3.05 -2.30 16.79
CA ILE A 28 -3.27 -3.39 15.83
C ILE A 28 -3.58 -2.83 14.44
N ALA A 29 -4.49 -1.86 14.32
CA ALA A 29 -4.78 -1.21 13.05
C ALA A 29 -3.52 -0.63 12.40
N ARG A 30 -2.65 0.05 13.18
CA ARG A 30 -1.38 0.61 12.68
C ARG A 30 -0.37 -0.45 12.27
N ILE A 31 -0.27 -1.56 13.00
CA ILE A 31 0.63 -2.67 12.66
C ILE A 31 0.18 -3.30 11.34
N VAL A 32 -1.12 -3.57 11.19
CA VAL A 32 -1.68 -4.11 9.95
C VAL A 32 -1.38 -3.15 8.80
N ASP A 33 -1.68 -1.86 8.94
CA ASP A 33 -1.39 -0.88 7.89
C ASP A 33 0.11 -0.81 7.57
N GLY A 34 0.99 -0.88 8.58
CA GLY A 34 2.44 -0.89 8.40
C GLY A 34 2.94 -2.09 7.61
N ILE A 35 2.42 -3.30 7.87
CA ILE A 35 2.73 -4.52 7.12
C ILE A 35 2.35 -4.37 5.64
N PHE A 36 1.21 -3.72 5.39
CA PHE A 36 0.66 -3.52 4.05
C PHE A 36 1.02 -2.15 3.42
N GLY A 37 1.85 -1.34 4.07
CA GLY A 37 2.23 0.02 3.67
C GLY A 37 3.14 0.12 2.43
N GLY A 38 3.24 -0.94 1.63
CA GLY A 38 4.09 -1.03 0.43
C GLY A 38 3.59 -0.22 -0.78
N ASN A 39 2.48 0.51 -0.66
CA ASN A 39 1.82 1.19 -1.78
C ASN A 39 2.74 2.19 -2.51
N PHE A 40 3.53 2.97 -1.77
CA PHE A 40 4.44 3.97 -2.36
C PHE A 40 5.59 3.39 -3.19
N PRO A 41 6.43 2.48 -2.67
CA PRO A 41 7.52 1.91 -3.47
C PRO A 41 6.97 1.11 -4.67
N ILE A 42 5.84 0.39 -4.51
CA ILE A 42 5.22 -0.35 -5.61
C ILE A 42 4.72 0.61 -6.71
N THR A 43 4.08 1.72 -6.34
CA THR A 43 3.60 2.73 -7.30
C THR A 43 4.75 3.36 -8.06
N LYS A 44 5.83 3.74 -7.38
CA LYS A 44 7.04 4.30 -8.02
C LYS A 44 7.69 3.31 -8.99
N ALA A 45 7.73 2.02 -8.64
CA ALA A 45 8.19 0.97 -9.54
C ALA A 45 7.29 0.85 -10.79
N ILE A 46 5.97 0.88 -10.62
CA ILE A 46 5.01 0.85 -11.74
C ILE A 46 5.21 2.05 -12.67
N ILE A 47 5.37 3.26 -12.12
CA ILE A 47 5.67 4.48 -12.90
C ILE A 47 6.95 4.27 -13.71
N THR A 48 8.01 3.77 -13.08
CA THR A 48 9.30 3.55 -13.75
C THR A 48 9.20 2.49 -14.86
N ASP A 49 8.46 1.40 -14.62
CA ASP A 49 8.31 0.30 -15.58
C ASP A 49 7.42 0.66 -16.77
N ARG A 50 6.43 1.53 -16.59
CA ARG A 50 5.41 1.85 -17.62
C ARG A 50 5.63 3.16 -18.35
N VAL A 51 6.31 4.13 -17.73
CA VAL A 51 6.50 5.48 -18.30
C VAL A 51 7.81 5.53 -19.11
N PRO A 52 7.80 6.09 -20.33
CA PRO A 52 9.01 6.30 -21.12
C PRO A 52 10.06 7.14 -20.37
N PRO A 53 11.37 6.88 -20.54
CA PRO A 53 12.44 7.57 -19.79
C PRO A 53 12.35 9.10 -19.80
N LYS A 54 11.94 9.69 -20.93
CA LYS A 54 11.76 11.13 -21.10
C LYS A 54 10.67 11.75 -20.20
N ASP A 55 9.64 10.98 -19.86
CA ASP A 55 8.46 11.47 -19.12
C ASP A 55 8.48 11.04 -17.64
N ARG A 56 9.38 10.12 -17.26
CA ARG A 56 9.49 9.59 -15.88
C ARG A 56 9.71 10.69 -14.85
N GLY A 57 10.56 11.66 -15.17
CA GLY A 57 10.85 12.77 -14.26
C GLY A 57 9.59 13.57 -13.93
N ILE A 58 8.80 13.92 -14.94
CA ILE A 58 7.54 14.66 -14.79
C ILE A 58 6.54 13.84 -13.97
N GLN A 59 6.38 12.54 -14.27
CA GLN A 59 5.43 11.70 -13.52
C GLN A 59 5.85 11.51 -12.06
N MET A 60 7.15 11.41 -11.78
CA MET A 60 7.65 11.32 -10.41
C MET A 60 7.47 12.63 -9.64
N THR A 61 7.62 13.79 -10.31
CA THR A 61 7.31 15.10 -9.75
C THR A 61 5.81 15.22 -9.45
N ASN A 62 4.94 14.84 -10.38
CA ASN A 62 3.48 14.85 -10.17
C ASN A 62 3.09 13.99 -8.97
N PHE A 63 3.68 12.79 -8.84
CA PHE A 63 3.47 11.93 -7.68
C PHE A 63 3.89 12.62 -6.36
N GLY A 64 5.01 13.34 -6.36
CA GLY A 64 5.45 14.15 -5.24
C GLY A 64 4.47 15.27 -4.88
N VAL A 65 3.99 16.02 -5.88
CA VAL A 65 3.00 17.10 -5.69
C VAL A 65 1.72 16.57 -5.05
N VAL A 66 1.18 15.45 -5.57
CA VAL A 66 -0.02 14.82 -5.01
C VAL A 66 0.21 14.39 -3.57
N PHE A 67 1.38 13.80 -3.25
CA PHE A 67 1.70 13.40 -1.89
C PHE A 67 1.80 14.59 -0.93
N THR A 68 2.41 15.69 -1.36
CA THR A 68 2.48 16.93 -0.57
C THR A 68 1.10 17.53 -0.32
N LEU A 69 0.25 17.59 -1.35
CA LEU A 69 -1.13 18.09 -1.21
C LEU A 69 -1.96 17.20 -0.29
N ALA A 70 -1.84 15.88 -0.44
CA ALA A 70 -2.49 14.92 0.45
C ALA A 70 -2.04 15.12 1.90
N GLY A 71 -0.73 15.30 2.14
CA GLY A 71 -0.19 15.56 3.47
C GLY A 71 -0.68 16.87 4.10
N LEU A 72 -1.00 17.88 3.30
CA LEU A 72 -1.58 19.14 3.78
C LEU A 72 -3.05 19.00 4.14
N VAL A 73 -3.83 18.32 3.29
CA VAL A 73 -5.30 18.25 3.43
C VAL A 73 -5.74 17.15 4.40
N ALA A 74 -5.02 16.03 4.45
CA ALA A 74 -5.41 14.86 5.23
C ALA A 74 -5.51 15.11 6.75
N PRO A 75 -4.60 15.85 7.42
CA PRO A 75 -4.71 16.11 8.86
C PRO A 75 -5.94 16.96 9.22
N ALA A 76 -6.26 17.97 8.41
CA ALA A 76 -7.44 18.81 8.61
C ALA A 76 -8.74 18.01 8.45
N LEU A 77 -8.84 17.22 7.37
CA LEU A 77 -9.99 16.32 7.15
C LEU A 77 -10.07 15.26 8.25
N GLY A 78 -8.94 14.68 8.66
CA GLY A 78 -8.88 13.65 9.68
C GLY A 78 -9.35 14.16 11.04
N GLY A 79 -8.86 15.33 11.45
CA GLY A 79 -9.30 16.00 12.68
C GLY A 79 -10.78 16.34 12.63
N PHE A 80 -11.25 16.94 11.55
CA PHE A 80 -12.67 17.29 11.39
C PHE A 80 -13.59 16.07 11.49
N LEU A 81 -13.23 14.97 10.84
CA LEU A 81 -14.04 13.73 10.87
C LEU A 81 -14.01 13.02 12.23
N SER A 82 -12.95 13.18 13.02
CA SER A 82 -12.89 12.59 14.38
C SER A 82 -13.78 13.29 15.42
N VAL A 83 -14.30 14.48 15.12
CA VAL A 83 -15.16 15.25 16.04
C VAL A 83 -16.60 14.70 16.07
N PHE A 84 -17.02 13.94 15.06
CA PHE A 84 -18.39 13.46 14.93
C PHE A 84 -18.48 11.94 15.22
N PRO A 85 -18.73 11.54 16.48
CA PRO A 85 -18.87 10.13 16.85
C PRO A 85 -20.22 9.58 16.41
N ILE A 86 -20.23 8.85 15.29
CA ILE A 86 -21.44 8.21 14.72
C ILE A 86 -21.88 6.94 15.46
N PHE A 87 -20.97 6.24 16.16
CA PHE A 87 -21.28 5.03 16.95
C PHE A 87 -21.16 5.26 18.46
N GLY A 88 -21.25 6.52 18.89
CA GLY A 88 -21.07 6.91 20.29
C GLY A 88 -19.61 7.17 20.68
N PRO A 89 -19.37 7.63 21.92
CA PRO A 89 -18.06 8.09 22.39
C PRO A 89 -17.01 6.97 22.48
N ASP A 90 -17.44 5.70 22.57
CA ASP A 90 -16.55 4.54 22.64
C ASP A 90 -15.82 4.28 21.31
N TYR A 91 -16.28 4.86 20.19
CA TYR A 91 -15.70 4.68 18.86
C TYR A 91 -15.30 6.03 18.23
N PRO A 92 -14.28 6.71 18.78
CA PRO A 92 -13.90 8.07 18.35
C PRO A 92 -13.41 8.14 16.89
N PHE A 93 -12.94 7.02 16.33
CA PHE A 93 -12.40 6.96 14.97
C PHE A 93 -13.37 6.36 13.94
N ALA A 94 -14.62 6.09 14.33
CA ALA A 94 -15.58 5.42 13.45
C ALA A 94 -15.80 6.14 12.12
N LEU A 95 -16.19 7.42 12.16
CA LEU A 95 -16.50 8.17 10.94
C LEU A 95 -15.25 8.30 10.05
N LEU A 96 -14.13 8.71 10.65
CA LEU A 96 -12.85 8.82 9.94
C LEU A 96 -12.42 7.49 9.30
N GLY A 97 -12.47 6.39 10.06
CA GLY A 97 -12.07 5.08 9.60
C GLY A 97 -12.95 4.55 8.46
N LEU A 98 -14.28 4.75 8.54
CA LEU A 98 -15.19 4.37 7.47
C LEU A 98 -15.00 5.20 6.20
N VAL A 99 -14.81 6.52 6.33
CA VAL A 99 -14.52 7.38 5.18
C VAL A 99 -13.19 6.96 4.53
N ALA A 100 -12.15 6.72 5.32
CA ALA A 100 -10.86 6.24 4.83
C ALA A 100 -10.99 4.85 4.15
N ALA A 101 -11.74 3.92 4.73
CA ALA A 101 -12.01 2.61 4.16
C ALA A 101 -12.78 2.72 2.82
N SER A 102 -13.76 3.62 2.71
CA SER A 102 -14.51 3.84 1.46
C SER A 102 -13.64 4.42 0.35
N LEU A 103 -12.75 5.37 0.68
CA LEU A 103 -11.76 5.91 -0.25
C LEU A 103 -10.78 4.82 -0.69
N SER A 104 -10.24 4.04 0.26
CA SER A 104 -9.34 2.93 -0.04
C SER A 104 -10.01 1.84 -0.87
N PHE A 105 -11.29 1.54 -0.64
CA PHE A 105 -12.03 0.61 -1.46
C PHE A 105 -12.20 1.13 -2.90
N SER A 106 -12.44 2.43 -3.05
CA SER A 106 -12.49 3.09 -4.35
C SER A 106 -11.14 3.00 -5.08
N THR A 107 -10.01 3.16 -4.39
CA THR A 107 -8.69 2.98 -5.02
C THR A 107 -8.47 1.53 -5.45
N ILE A 108 -8.88 0.54 -4.65
CA ILE A 108 -8.81 -0.88 -5.03
C ILE A 108 -9.60 -1.13 -6.33
N LEU A 109 -10.82 -0.58 -6.45
CA LEU A 109 -11.62 -0.72 -7.66
C LEU A 109 -10.93 -0.10 -8.87
N ILE A 110 -10.41 1.13 -8.72
CA ILE A 110 -9.68 1.82 -9.79
C ILE A 110 -8.43 1.01 -10.20
N THR A 111 -7.63 0.56 -9.23
CA THR A 111 -6.45 -0.27 -9.47
C THR A 111 -6.83 -1.56 -10.19
N TYR A 112 -7.91 -2.22 -9.78
CA TYR A 112 -8.37 -3.47 -10.38
C TYR A 112 -8.77 -3.29 -11.86
N PHE A 113 -9.48 -2.21 -12.20
CA PHE A 113 -9.94 -1.97 -13.56
C PHE A 113 -8.88 -1.33 -14.48
N PHE A 114 -8.08 -0.38 -13.97
CA PHE A 114 -7.16 0.40 -14.79
C PHE A 114 -5.72 -0.12 -14.78
N ILE A 115 -5.27 -0.75 -13.70
CA ILE A 115 -3.89 -1.24 -13.59
C ILE A 115 -3.84 -2.72 -13.98
N THR A 116 -3.57 -2.96 -15.26
CA THR A 116 -3.11 -4.28 -15.71
C THR A 116 -1.77 -4.58 -15.04
N GLU A 117 -1.61 -5.73 -14.38
CA GLU A 117 -0.36 -6.07 -13.68
C GLU A 117 0.88 -5.98 -14.59
N SER A 118 1.89 -5.20 -14.18
CA SER A 118 3.17 -5.04 -14.90
C SER A 118 3.97 -6.34 -15.05
N TRP A 119 3.73 -7.32 -14.17
CA TRP A 119 4.41 -8.62 -14.15
C TRP A 119 3.40 -9.77 -14.21
N PRO A 120 3.10 -10.29 -15.41
CA PRO A 120 2.25 -11.47 -15.56
C PRO A 120 2.80 -12.67 -14.79
N LYS A 121 1.93 -13.56 -14.29
CA LYS A 121 2.28 -14.76 -13.50
C LYS A 121 3.46 -15.56 -14.10
N ALA A 122 3.51 -15.69 -15.42
CA ALA A 122 4.58 -16.39 -16.15
C ALA A 122 5.98 -15.76 -16.00
N LYS A 123 6.10 -14.43 -16.00
CA LYS A 123 7.39 -13.75 -15.76
C LYS A 123 7.83 -13.89 -14.29
N ARG A 124 6.86 -13.94 -13.38
CA ARG A 124 7.09 -14.08 -11.93
C ARG A 124 7.63 -15.47 -11.56
N GLU A 125 7.04 -16.53 -12.11
CA GLU A 125 7.55 -17.90 -11.92
C GLU A 125 8.95 -18.11 -12.49
N LYS A 126 9.24 -17.49 -13.64
CA LYS A 126 10.57 -17.57 -14.26
C LYS A 126 11.64 -16.89 -13.39
N ALA A 127 11.35 -15.69 -12.87
CA ALA A 127 12.25 -14.98 -11.97
C ALA A 127 12.47 -15.72 -10.63
N GLU A 128 11.43 -16.34 -10.08
CA GLU A 128 11.55 -17.15 -8.85
C GLU A 128 12.43 -18.39 -9.08
N LYS A 129 12.29 -19.06 -10.23
CA LYS A 129 13.15 -20.19 -10.63
C LYS A 129 14.59 -19.74 -10.80
N GLU A 130 14.84 -18.65 -11.52
CA GLU A 130 16.20 -18.11 -11.73
C GLU A 130 16.87 -17.68 -10.41
N PHE A 131 16.13 -17.05 -9.49
CA PHE A 131 16.62 -16.68 -8.16
C PHE A 131 16.99 -17.90 -7.32
N LYS A 132 16.13 -18.94 -7.28
CA LYS A 132 16.41 -20.20 -6.56
C LYS A 132 17.63 -20.94 -7.14
N VAL A 133 17.80 -20.93 -8.47
CA VAL A 133 18.96 -21.53 -9.15
C VAL A 133 20.25 -20.79 -8.77
N LYS A 134 20.24 -19.46 -8.78
CA LYS A 134 21.41 -18.64 -8.43
C LYS A 134 21.82 -18.82 -6.96
N ILE A 135 20.86 -18.94 -6.04
CA ILE A 135 21.13 -19.26 -4.63
C ILE A 135 21.72 -20.67 -4.45
N ARG A 136 21.18 -21.68 -5.17
CA ARG A 136 21.75 -23.05 -5.13
C ARG A 136 23.19 -23.06 -5.64
N LEU A 137 23.48 -22.40 -6.76
CA LEU A 137 24.82 -22.32 -7.31
C LEU A 137 25.79 -21.56 -6.39
N GLY A 138 25.34 -20.50 -5.73
CA GLY A 138 26.12 -19.80 -4.70
C GLY A 138 26.48 -20.69 -3.51
N LYS A 139 25.56 -21.55 -3.05
CA LYS A 139 25.83 -22.55 -1.99
C LYS A 139 26.81 -23.64 -2.41
N ILE A 140 26.70 -24.15 -3.64
CA ILE A 140 27.59 -25.20 -4.17
C ILE A 140 29.01 -24.64 -4.34
N ARG A 141 29.14 -23.41 -4.85
CA ARG A 141 30.44 -22.76 -5.07
C ARG A 141 31.16 -22.39 -3.76
N MET A 142 30.43 -22.16 -2.67
CA MET A 142 30.99 -21.99 -1.31
C MET A 142 31.51 -23.29 -0.69
N HIS A 143 31.07 -24.46 -1.17
CA HIS A 143 31.48 -25.77 -0.65
C HIS A 143 32.77 -26.31 -1.28
N TYR A 144 33.27 -25.67 -2.34
CA TYR A 144 34.50 -26.04 -3.06
C TYR A 144 35.69 -25.10 -2.75
N ILE A 145 35.55 -24.19 -1.79
CA ILE A 145 36.59 -23.18 -1.41
C ILE A 145 37.19 -23.48 -0.01
N TYR A 146 36.88 -24.63 0.58
CA TYR A 146 37.53 -25.17 1.78
C TYR A 146 38.05 -26.58 1.49
#